data_AF-A0A242KX11-F1
#
_entry.id   AF-A0A242KX11-F1
#
_cell.length_a   1.000
_cell.length_b   1.000
_cell.length_c   1.000
_cell.angle_alpha   90.00
_cell.angle_beta   90.00
_cell.angle_gamma   90.00
#
_symmetry.space_group_name_H-M   'P 1'
#
loop_
_entity.id
_entity.type
_entity.pdbx_description
1 polymer ?
#
loop_
_entity_poly.entity_id
_entity_poly.type
_entity_poly.pdbx_seq_one_letter_code
_entity_poly.pdbx_strand_id
1 'polypeptide(L)'
;MTKKFKTSESRKKLLQVLMTAGMLTAPLINTGVISADTINSNTVSSATNYTSPKVNPYYVGVSSHIKGTATPGSTLYISKTSDFKESKKTVMANYSTGEFSISDTYFYNWNIKPGDNIYVRCGDASGSTFSQSTVVKANYKTPLISRAILNGNTGAILYNDSIDGSAYPNSNVYVSTSENFNDYITVRANEYGTFSVSPTDLHKLDGYKEECQVYLKSADTFTSNLMSLTTSIPVIPVNNN
;
A
#
# COMPACT_ATOMS: atom_id res chain seq x y z
N MET A 1 -41.79 23.07 -49.88
CA MET A 1 -42.22 22.29 -48.70
C MET A 1 -41.27 22.61 -47.55
N THR A 2 -41.76 23.30 -46.53
CA THR A 2 -40.92 23.79 -45.41
C THR A 2 -41.65 23.46 -44.11
N LYS A 3 -41.06 22.62 -43.24
CA LYS A 3 -41.61 22.31 -41.92
C LYS A 3 -40.81 23.05 -40.83
N LYS A 4 -41.51 23.93 -40.12
CA LYS A 4 -41.05 24.68 -38.94
C LYS A 4 -41.13 23.78 -37.69
N PHE A 5 -40.10 23.79 -36.84
CA PHE A 5 -40.17 23.24 -35.48
C PHE A 5 -40.65 24.33 -34.49
N LYS A 6 -41.69 23.98 -33.71
CA LYS A 6 -42.28 24.78 -32.63
C LYS A 6 -41.49 24.57 -31.33
N THR A 7 -41.01 25.64 -30.70
CA THR A 7 -40.50 25.65 -29.33
C THR A 7 -41.62 25.87 -28.32
N SER A 8 -41.65 25.06 -27.25
CA SER A 8 -42.77 24.92 -26.31
C SER A 8 -42.94 26.09 -25.32
N GLU A 9 -44.20 26.46 -25.07
CA GLU A 9 -44.65 27.52 -24.16
C GLU A 9 -44.38 27.27 -22.66
N SER A 10 -43.77 26.16 -22.29
CA SER A 10 -43.55 25.77 -20.90
C SER A 10 -42.48 26.59 -20.16
N ARG A 11 -41.63 27.36 -20.86
CA ARG A 11 -40.57 28.17 -20.23
C ARG A 11 -41.00 29.57 -19.80
N LYS A 12 -42.12 30.09 -20.32
CA LYS A 12 -42.58 31.45 -19.98
C LYS A 12 -43.43 31.52 -18.71
N LYS A 13 -44.06 30.42 -18.30
CA LYS A 13 -44.93 30.40 -17.10
C LYS A 13 -44.18 30.26 -15.77
N LEU A 14 -42.96 29.72 -15.74
CA LEU A 14 -42.18 29.62 -14.49
C LEU A 14 -41.61 30.99 -14.04
N LEU A 15 -41.34 31.90 -14.99
CA LEU A 15 -40.77 33.22 -14.70
C LEU A 15 -41.79 34.20 -14.09
N GLN A 16 -43.09 33.96 -14.26
CA GLN A 16 -44.14 34.84 -13.74
C GLN A 16 -44.59 34.50 -12.32
N VAL A 17 -44.31 33.29 -11.82
CA VAL A 17 -44.71 32.88 -10.45
C VAL A 17 -43.76 33.43 -9.38
N LEU A 18 -42.51 33.74 -9.73
CA LEU A 18 -41.51 34.23 -8.78
C LEU A 18 -41.51 35.77 -8.61
N MET A 19 -42.32 36.51 -9.36
CA MET A 19 -42.35 37.98 -9.30
C MET A 19 -43.48 38.57 -8.43
N THR A 20 -44.32 37.74 -7.81
CA THR A 20 -45.54 38.23 -7.12
C THR A 20 -45.70 37.66 -5.71
N ALA A 21 -44.65 37.72 -4.88
CA ALA A 21 -44.79 37.48 -3.45
C ALA A 21 -43.76 38.27 -2.63
N GLY A 22 -44.16 39.47 -2.22
CA GLY A 22 -43.90 40.01 -0.88
C GLY A 22 -42.49 40.46 -0.52
N MET A 23 -42.23 41.76 -0.66
CA MET A 23 -41.32 42.47 0.24
C MET A 23 -41.95 42.57 1.64
N LEU A 24 -41.24 42.11 2.68
CA LEU A 24 -41.30 42.69 4.04
C LEU A 24 -39.94 42.49 4.74
N THR A 25 -39.61 43.44 5.62
CA THR A 25 -38.29 43.91 6.02
C THR A 25 -37.66 43.26 7.28
N ALA A 26 -36.31 43.38 7.35
CA ALA A 26 -35.39 43.41 8.51
C ALA A 26 -34.54 42.14 8.81
N PRO A 27 -33.35 42.24 9.45
CA PRO A 27 -32.29 43.26 9.38
C PRO A 27 -30.96 42.69 8.81
N LEU A 28 -29.99 43.58 8.55
CA LEU A 28 -28.64 43.27 8.09
C LEU A 28 -27.96 42.16 8.90
N ILE A 29 -27.58 41.07 8.23
CA ILE A 29 -26.40 40.29 8.60
C ILE A 29 -25.43 40.37 7.43
N ASN A 30 -24.25 40.88 7.71
CA ASN A 30 -23.14 41.07 6.78
C ASN A 30 -22.65 39.70 6.27
N THR A 31 -23.27 39.17 5.22
CA THR A 31 -22.67 38.12 4.38
C THR A 31 -21.85 38.82 3.31
N GLY A 32 -20.56 38.99 3.60
CA GLY A 32 -19.58 39.35 2.59
C GLY A 32 -19.68 38.39 1.41
N VAL A 33 -19.92 38.96 0.24
CA VAL A 33 -19.98 38.29 -1.06
C VAL A 33 -18.64 37.58 -1.27
N ILE A 34 -18.63 36.25 -1.32
CA ILE A 34 -17.48 35.52 -1.87
C ILE A 34 -17.71 35.49 -3.38
N SER A 35 -17.10 36.44 -4.09
CA SER A 35 -17.03 36.37 -5.55
C SER A 35 -16.29 35.09 -5.93
N ALA A 36 -16.95 34.28 -6.75
CA ALA A 36 -16.28 33.23 -7.49
C ALA A 36 -15.28 33.87 -8.47
N ASP A 37 -14.17 33.16 -8.65
CA ASP A 37 -13.20 33.33 -9.74
C ASP A 37 -12.12 34.41 -9.57
N THR A 38 -11.17 34.10 -8.68
CA THR A 38 -9.82 33.77 -9.16
C THR A 38 -9.28 32.70 -8.21
N ILE A 39 -9.32 31.42 -8.63
CA ILE A 39 -8.53 30.39 -7.94
C ILE A 39 -7.07 30.74 -8.21
N ASN A 40 -6.48 31.48 -7.27
CA ASN A 40 -5.05 31.65 -7.22
C ASN A 40 -4.47 30.26 -6.87
N SER A 41 -4.06 29.50 -7.89
CA SER A 41 -3.47 28.15 -7.77
C SER A 41 -2.12 28.12 -7.03
N ASN A 42 -1.80 29.17 -6.27
CA ASN A 42 -0.54 29.36 -5.58
C ASN A 42 -0.71 29.66 -4.08
N THR A 43 -1.78 29.19 -3.45
CA THR A 43 -1.70 28.95 -1.99
C THR A 43 -0.93 27.66 -1.76
N VAL A 44 0.37 27.71 -2.06
CA VAL A 44 1.35 26.86 -1.39
C VAL A 44 1.23 27.26 0.07
N SER A 45 0.53 26.46 0.86
CA SER A 45 0.76 26.42 2.30
C SER A 45 2.23 26.03 2.45
N SER A 46 3.09 27.06 2.47
CA SER A 46 4.47 26.93 2.89
C SER A 46 4.38 26.61 4.37
N ALA A 47 4.12 25.35 4.69
CA ALA A 47 4.34 24.81 6.01
C ALA A 47 5.84 24.96 6.23
N THR A 48 6.25 26.12 6.76
CA THR A 48 7.65 26.39 7.13
C THR A 48 8.14 25.43 8.22
N ASN A 49 7.23 24.67 8.83
CA ASN A 49 7.50 23.60 9.77
C ASN A 49 7.00 22.25 9.21
N TYR A 50 7.80 21.61 8.36
CA TYR A 50 7.54 20.24 7.94
C TYR A 50 7.79 19.26 9.09
N THR A 51 6.87 18.31 9.28
CA THR A 51 7.03 17.24 10.27
C THR A 51 7.67 16.01 9.62
N SER A 52 8.43 15.24 10.40
CA SER A 52 9.06 14.00 9.89
C SER A 52 7.96 13.04 9.39
N PRO A 53 8.07 12.47 8.18
CA PRO A 53 7.06 11.55 7.66
C PRO A 53 6.91 10.31 8.55
N LYS A 54 5.69 9.84 8.76
CA LYS A 54 5.46 8.52 9.34
C LYS A 54 5.32 7.53 8.20
N VAL A 55 6.19 6.52 8.15
CA VAL A 55 6.27 5.60 7.03
C VAL A 55 6.03 4.18 7.51
N ASN A 56 5.21 3.44 6.78
CA ASN A 56 4.94 2.04 7.08
C ASN A 56 6.17 1.17 6.79
N PRO A 57 6.28 -0.01 7.42
CA PRO A 57 7.34 -0.97 7.11
C PRO A 57 7.35 -1.33 5.62
N TYR A 58 8.55 -1.48 5.06
CA TYR A 58 8.76 -1.89 3.67
C TYR A 58 9.21 -3.35 3.61
N TYR A 59 8.61 -4.15 2.73
CA TYR A 59 8.96 -5.56 2.49
C TYR A 59 9.43 -5.72 1.05
N VAL A 60 10.68 -6.19 0.87
CA VAL A 60 11.32 -6.27 -0.45
C VAL A 60 10.49 -7.15 -1.40
N GLY A 61 10.18 -6.65 -2.60
CA GLY A 61 9.52 -7.42 -3.66
C GLY A 61 8.06 -7.84 -3.40
N VAL A 62 7.45 -7.38 -2.31
CA VAL A 62 6.00 -7.57 -2.01
C VAL A 62 5.31 -6.23 -1.82
N SER A 63 5.97 -5.28 -1.15
CA SER A 63 5.46 -3.92 -1.04
C SER A 63 5.60 -3.20 -2.37
N SER A 64 4.57 -3.30 -3.22
CA SER A 64 4.48 -2.51 -4.47
C SER A 64 4.53 -0.99 -4.22
N HIS A 65 4.31 -0.59 -2.97
CA HIS A 65 4.32 0.81 -2.55
C HIS A 65 4.90 0.96 -1.13
N ILE A 66 5.64 2.04 -0.92
CA ILE A 66 5.91 2.61 0.41
C ILE A 66 4.80 3.61 0.71
N LYS A 67 4.10 3.41 1.82
CA LYS A 67 2.95 4.22 2.22
C LYS A 67 3.21 4.89 3.56
N GLY A 68 2.50 5.98 3.80
CA GLY A 68 2.61 6.69 5.07
C GLY A 68 1.85 8.01 5.08
N THR A 69 2.18 8.84 6.06
CA THR A 69 1.68 10.20 6.19
C THR A 69 2.83 11.19 6.35
N ALA A 70 2.66 12.39 5.82
CA ALA A 70 3.58 13.51 5.94
C ALA A 70 2.78 14.80 6.14
N THR A 71 3.46 15.95 6.27
CA THR A 71 2.78 17.25 6.28
C THR A 71 1.88 17.39 5.03
N PRO A 72 0.58 17.74 5.17
CA PRO A 72 -0.33 17.85 4.02
C PRO A 72 0.18 18.82 2.95
N GLY A 73 0.05 18.43 1.68
CA GLY A 73 0.52 19.22 0.53
C GLY A 73 2.03 19.29 0.34
N SER A 74 2.83 18.68 1.23
CA SER A 74 4.29 18.65 1.07
C SER A 74 4.74 17.68 -0.02
N THR A 75 5.93 17.93 -0.57
CA THR A 75 6.59 17.01 -1.51
C THR A 75 7.40 15.97 -0.74
N LEU A 76 7.26 14.70 -1.11
CA LEU A 76 8.07 13.62 -0.58
C LEU A 76 9.37 13.46 -1.37
N TYR A 77 10.46 13.34 -0.60
CA TYR A 77 11.79 13.03 -1.07
C TYR A 77 12.21 11.72 -0.44
N ILE A 78 12.70 10.79 -1.25
CA ILE A 78 13.12 9.48 -0.82
C ILE A 78 14.49 9.18 -1.38
N SER A 79 15.36 8.55 -0.59
CA SER A 79 16.73 8.23 -0.97
C SER A 79 17.20 6.94 -0.32
N LYS A 80 18.19 6.28 -0.93
CA LYS A 80 18.98 5.22 -0.30
C LYS A 80 20.15 5.76 0.53
N THR A 81 20.46 7.06 0.43
CA THR A 81 21.54 7.70 1.20
C THR A 81 20.98 8.74 2.17
N SER A 82 21.61 8.87 3.33
CA SER A 82 21.19 9.82 4.37
C SER A 82 21.39 11.28 3.98
N ASP A 83 22.28 11.55 3.01
CA ASP A 83 22.54 12.89 2.48
C ASP A 83 21.61 13.29 1.33
N PHE A 84 20.71 12.39 0.90
CA PHE A 84 19.75 12.60 -0.18
C PHE A 84 20.37 13.01 -1.54
N LYS A 85 21.67 12.78 -1.76
CA LYS A 85 22.32 13.07 -3.06
C LYS A 85 21.73 12.25 -4.21
N GLU A 86 21.32 11.03 -3.92
CA GLU A 86 20.64 10.13 -4.86
C GLU A 86 19.13 10.13 -4.67
N SER A 87 18.56 11.21 -4.13
CA SER A 87 17.13 11.28 -3.86
C SER A 87 16.29 11.35 -5.13
N LYS A 88 15.09 10.79 -5.04
CA LYS A 88 14.02 11.00 -6.01
C LYS A 88 12.96 11.87 -5.36
N LYS A 89 12.57 12.93 -6.05
CA LYS A 89 11.31 13.64 -5.81
C LYS A 89 10.20 12.78 -6.42
N THR A 90 9.30 12.27 -5.59
CA THR A 90 8.38 11.22 -6.03
C THR A 90 6.95 11.69 -6.11
N VAL A 91 6.36 12.04 -4.98
CA VAL A 91 4.93 12.30 -4.88
C VAL A 91 4.63 13.48 -3.96
N MET A 92 3.50 14.11 -4.20
CA MET A 92 2.93 15.06 -3.28
C MET A 92 2.05 14.32 -2.26
N ALA A 93 2.19 14.65 -0.98
CA ALA A 93 1.28 14.20 0.05
C ALA A 93 -0.11 14.77 -0.20
N ASN A 94 -1.15 14.02 0.13
CA ASN A 94 -2.53 14.50 0.04
C ASN A 94 -2.68 15.84 0.79
N TYR A 95 -3.33 16.82 0.16
CA TYR A 95 -3.46 18.18 0.70
C TYR A 95 -4.29 18.28 1.98
N SER A 96 -5.18 17.32 2.21
CA SER A 96 -6.06 17.30 3.38
C SER A 96 -5.58 16.31 4.44
N THR A 97 -5.15 15.11 4.03
CA THR A 97 -4.81 14.02 4.96
C THR A 97 -3.31 13.84 5.18
N GLY A 98 -2.47 14.35 4.28
CA GLY A 98 -1.03 14.10 4.31
C GLY A 98 -0.62 12.69 3.89
N GLU A 99 -1.57 11.84 3.49
CA GLU A 99 -1.29 10.48 3.04
C GLU A 99 -0.49 10.47 1.74
N PHE A 100 0.43 9.51 1.61
CA PHE A 100 1.18 9.28 0.39
C PHE A 100 1.35 7.79 0.11
N SER A 101 1.59 7.47 -1.16
CA SER A 101 1.91 6.12 -1.64
C SER A 101 2.93 6.24 -2.77
N ILE A 102 4.14 5.75 -2.55
CA ILE A 102 5.24 5.80 -3.52
C ILE A 102 5.45 4.40 -4.07
N SER A 103 5.31 4.21 -5.38
CA SER A 103 5.54 2.90 -6.01
C SER A 103 6.99 2.46 -5.86
N ASP A 104 7.21 1.16 -5.66
CA ASP A 104 8.52 0.51 -5.66
C ASP A 104 9.27 0.63 -6.98
N THR A 105 8.57 0.86 -8.10
CA THR A 105 9.16 1.13 -9.42
C THR A 105 10.12 2.32 -9.39
N TYR A 106 9.87 3.32 -8.52
CA TYR A 106 10.81 4.42 -8.32
C TYR A 106 12.16 3.95 -7.74
N PHE A 107 12.23 2.78 -7.11
CA PHE A 107 13.41 2.24 -6.44
C PHE A 107 14.02 1.03 -7.14
N TYR A 108 13.48 0.62 -8.30
CA TYR A 108 13.90 -0.61 -8.97
C TYR A 108 15.43 -0.67 -9.20
N ASN A 109 16.03 0.45 -9.59
CA ASN A 109 17.46 0.54 -9.86
C ASN A 109 18.34 0.62 -8.60
N TRP A 110 17.77 0.74 -7.40
CA TRP A 110 18.53 0.80 -6.16
C TRP A 110 18.93 -0.58 -5.63
N ASN A 111 18.37 -1.66 -6.18
CA ASN A 111 18.68 -3.04 -5.77
C ASN A 111 18.62 -3.22 -4.24
N ILE A 112 17.54 -2.74 -3.64
CA ILE A 112 17.32 -2.76 -2.18
C ILE A 112 17.29 -4.19 -1.66
N LYS A 113 18.05 -4.45 -0.61
CA LYS A 113 18.13 -5.73 0.09
C LYS A 113 17.56 -5.64 1.50
N PRO A 114 17.12 -6.75 2.11
CA PRO A 114 16.76 -6.78 3.51
C PRO A 114 17.90 -6.20 4.38
N GLY A 115 17.54 -5.29 5.27
CA GLY A 115 18.47 -4.57 6.15
C GLY A 115 18.91 -3.21 5.64
N ASP A 116 18.74 -2.93 4.34
CA ASP A 116 19.06 -1.60 3.79
C ASP A 116 18.15 -0.52 4.38
N ASN A 117 18.71 0.68 4.51
CA ASN A 117 18.00 1.86 4.97
C ASN A 117 17.42 2.65 3.78
N ILE A 118 16.15 3.00 3.90
CA ILE A 118 15.45 3.93 3.00
C ILE A 118 15.14 5.19 3.81
N TYR A 119 15.63 6.33 3.32
CA TYR A 119 15.45 7.62 3.96
C TYR A 119 14.30 8.36 3.30
N VAL A 120 13.36 8.84 4.11
CA VAL A 120 12.19 9.59 3.64
C VAL A 120 12.10 10.89 4.41
N ARG A 121 11.99 12.00 3.68
CA ARG A 121 11.69 13.32 4.25
C ARG A 121 10.64 14.00 3.40
N CYS A 122 9.98 15.01 3.96
CA CYS A 122 9.11 15.88 3.18
C CYS A 122 9.64 17.31 3.19
N GLY A 123 9.19 18.09 2.22
CA GLY A 123 9.66 19.46 2.07
C GLY A 123 8.83 20.24 1.08
N ASP A 124 9.33 21.43 0.76
CA ASP A 124 8.75 22.26 -0.26
C ASP A 124 9.00 21.65 -1.65
N ALA A 125 8.21 22.08 -2.64
CA ALA A 125 8.35 21.57 -4.00
C ALA A 125 9.68 21.98 -4.66
N SER A 126 10.35 23.02 -4.16
CA SER A 126 11.64 23.48 -4.69
C SER A 126 12.83 22.68 -4.15
N GLY A 127 12.68 21.99 -3.02
CA GLY A 127 13.75 21.23 -2.39
C GLY A 127 14.75 22.11 -1.64
N SER A 128 14.27 23.22 -1.08
CA SER A 128 15.08 24.16 -0.30
C SER A 128 14.93 23.94 1.21
N THR A 129 13.75 23.46 1.64
CA THR A 129 13.39 23.30 3.05
C THR A 129 12.81 21.92 3.28
N PHE A 130 13.28 21.23 4.31
CA PHE A 130 12.93 19.85 4.59
C PHE A 130 12.61 19.61 6.06
N SER A 131 11.80 18.58 6.32
CA SER A 131 11.68 17.98 7.64
C SER A 131 12.91 17.13 7.99
N GLN A 132 12.96 16.71 9.26
CA GLN A 132 13.80 15.59 9.67
C GLN A 132 13.50 14.34 8.84
N SER A 133 14.51 13.48 8.71
CA SER A 133 14.40 12.26 7.92
C SER A 133 13.91 11.11 8.77
N THR A 134 12.96 10.36 8.23
CA THR A 134 12.53 9.07 8.75
C THR A 134 13.30 7.96 8.04
N VAL A 135 13.82 7.00 8.82
CA VAL A 135 14.53 5.84 8.30
C VAL A 135 13.62 4.63 8.34
N VAL A 136 13.48 3.96 7.20
CA VAL A 136 12.74 2.70 7.06
C VAL A 136 13.73 1.61 6.72
N LYS A 137 13.76 0.53 7.50
CA LYS A 137 14.51 -0.67 7.14
C LYS A 137 13.71 -1.54 6.18
N ALA A 138 14.39 -2.04 5.16
CA ALA A 138 13.83 -3.03 4.26
C ALA A 138 13.76 -4.40 4.95
N ASN A 139 12.57 -4.99 5.02
CA ASN A 139 12.32 -6.30 5.60
C ASN A 139 12.32 -7.39 4.52
N TYR A 140 12.43 -8.65 4.95
CA TYR A 140 12.36 -9.80 4.06
C TYR A 140 11.03 -9.89 3.33
N LYS A 141 11.07 -10.40 2.10
CA LYS A 141 9.89 -10.62 1.27
C LYS A 141 8.90 -11.55 1.97
N THR A 142 7.63 -11.17 2.09
CA THR A 142 6.57 -12.09 2.52
C THR A 142 6.49 -13.27 1.55
N PRO A 143 6.56 -14.53 2.02
CA PRO A 143 6.41 -15.68 1.14
C PRO A 143 5.10 -15.59 0.36
N LEU A 144 5.18 -15.88 -0.94
CA LEU A 144 4.04 -15.98 -1.85
C LEU A 144 3.91 -17.44 -2.28
N ILE A 145 2.75 -18.03 -2.08
CA ILE A 145 2.52 -19.43 -2.42
C ILE A 145 2.03 -19.49 -3.88
N SER A 146 2.75 -20.25 -4.69
CA SER A 146 2.44 -20.50 -6.09
C SER A 146 1.32 -21.55 -6.15
N ARG A 147 0.15 -21.14 -6.62
CA ARG A 147 -1.02 -22.02 -6.70
C ARG A 147 -0.97 -22.91 -7.93
N ALA A 148 -1.41 -24.17 -7.81
CA ALA A 148 -2.15 -24.84 -8.88
C ALA A 148 -3.65 -24.67 -8.56
N ILE A 149 -4.46 -24.23 -9.52
CA ILE A 149 -5.93 -24.28 -9.36
C ILE A 149 -6.29 -25.76 -9.38
N LEU A 150 -6.65 -26.31 -8.23
CA LEU A 150 -7.16 -27.67 -8.14
C LEU A 150 -8.67 -27.64 -7.88
N ASN A 151 -9.43 -28.20 -8.83
CA ASN A 151 -10.87 -28.46 -8.67
C ASN A 151 -11.74 -27.26 -8.25
N GLY A 152 -11.39 -26.04 -8.69
CA GLY A 152 -12.17 -24.82 -8.41
C GLY A 152 -11.88 -24.15 -7.06
N ASN A 153 -11.05 -24.74 -6.20
CA ASN A 153 -10.66 -24.14 -4.93
C ASN A 153 -9.47 -23.20 -5.11
N THR A 154 -9.75 -21.90 -5.27
CA THR A 154 -8.70 -20.89 -5.35
C THR A 154 -8.14 -20.59 -3.95
N GLY A 155 -6.87 -20.93 -3.72
CA GLY A 155 -6.15 -20.49 -2.51
C GLY A 155 -6.02 -21.52 -1.38
N ALA A 156 -6.11 -22.82 -1.70
CA ALA A 156 -5.81 -23.92 -0.79
C ALA A 156 -4.81 -24.91 -1.43
N ILE A 157 -4.21 -25.78 -0.61
CA ILE A 157 -3.45 -26.95 -1.07
C ILE A 157 -4.18 -28.23 -0.65
N LEU A 158 -4.05 -29.32 -1.42
CA LEU A 158 -4.51 -30.60 -0.93
C LEU A 158 -3.58 -31.13 0.17
N TYR A 159 -4.15 -31.92 1.07
CA TYR A 159 -3.37 -32.71 2.00
C TYR A 159 -2.46 -33.68 1.25
N ASN A 160 -1.21 -33.79 1.70
CA ASN A 160 -0.12 -34.50 1.03
C ASN A 160 0.37 -33.91 -0.30
N ASP A 161 -0.03 -32.70 -0.69
CA ASP A 161 0.63 -31.96 -1.77
C ASP A 161 1.82 -31.14 -1.26
N SER A 162 2.75 -30.82 -2.17
CA SER A 162 3.81 -29.86 -1.89
C SER A 162 3.29 -28.44 -1.77
N ILE A 163 3.99 -27.62 -0.98
CA ILE A 163 3.80 -26.16 -0.97
C ILE A 163 4.92 -25.54 -1.77
N ASP A 164 4.61 -25.09 -2.98
CA ASP A 164 5.55 -24.36 -3.82
C ASP A 164 5.31 -22.86 -3.71
N GLY A 165 6.39 -22.07 -3.75
CA GLY A 165 6.26 -20.63 -3.60
C GLY A 165 7.52 -19.84 -3.93
N SER A 166 7.45 -18.55 -3.62
CA SER A 166 8.58 -17.64 -3.71
C SER A 166 8.76 -16.83 -2.42
N ALA A 167 10.01 -16.61 -2.03
CA ALA A 167 10.43 -15.76 -0.93
C ALA A 167 11.62 -14.90 -1.40
N TYR A 168 12.33 -14.24 -0.48
CA TYR A 168 13.57 -13.54 -0.85
C TYR A 168 14.64 -14.57 -1.24
N PRO A 169 15.44 -14.35 -2.30
CA PRO A 169 16.54 -15.25 -2.67
C PRO A 169 17.43 -15.65 -1.50
N ASN A 170 17.76 -16.94 -1.41
CA ASN A 170 18.64 -17.50 -0.37
C ASN A 170 18.16 -17.31 1.08
N SER A 171 16.90 -16.89 1.30
CA SER A 171 16.33 -16.79 2.64
C SER A 171 15.87 -18.15 3.17
N ASN A 172 15.77 -18.25 4.49
CA ASN A 172 15.09 -19.34 5.16
C ASN A 172 13.59 -19.02 5.19
N VAL A 173 12.78 -20.01 4.84
CA VAL A 173 11.33 -19.98 4.95
C VAL A 173 10.95 -20.89 6.11
N TYR A 174 10.38 -20.29 7.14
CA TYR A 174 9.87 -20.98 8.32
C TYR A 174 8.43 -21.37 8.04
N VAL A 175 8.10 -22.64 8.27
CA VAL A 175 6.78 -23.22 7.97
C VAL A 175 6.24 -23.85 9.25
N SER A 176 5.02 -23.50 9.62
CA SER A 176 4.41 -23.88 10.90
C SER A 176 2.91 -24.13 10.71
N THR A 177 2.33 -25.01 11.51
CA THR A 177 0.87 -25.16 11.63
C THR A 177 0.27 -24.32 12.77
N SER A 178 1.11 -23.56 13.48
CA SER A 178 0.75 -22.60 14.52
C SER A 178 1.08 -21.18 14.06
N GLU A 179 0.14 -20.24 14.21
CA GLU A 179 0.35 -18.83 13.87
C GLU A 179 1.50 -18.18 14.67
N ASN A 180 1.74 -18.69 15.87
CA ASN A 180 2.81 -18.23 16.76
C ASN A 180 4.16 -18.90 16.49
N PHE A 181 4.23 -19.88 15.56
CA PHE A 181 5.45 -20.61 15.23
C PHE A 181 6.09 -21.30 16.45
N ASN A 182 5.26 -21.90 17.32
CA ASN A 182 5.73 -22.67 18.48
C ASN A 182 6.45 -23.97 18.08
N ASP A 183 6.12 -24.49 16.91
CA ASP A 183 6.80 -25.59 16.21
C ASP A 183 6.91 -25.19 14.74
N TYR A 184 8.08 -25.39 14.15
CA TYR A 184 8.31 -25.04 12.76
C TYR A 184 9.43 -25.86 12.13
N ILE A 185 9.31 -26.09 10.83
CA ILE A 185 10.40 -26.55 9.99
C ILE A 185 11.00 -25.37 9.23
N THR A 186 12.22 -25.56 8.73
CA THR A 186 12.89 -24.57 7.88
C THR A 186 13.19 -25.18 6.52
N VAL A 187 12.76 -24.52 5.46
CA VAL A 187 13.21 -24.79 4.09
C VAL A 187 13.97 -23.57 3.57
N ARG A 188 14.82 -23.77 2.56
CA ARG A 188 15.62 -22.69 1.99
C ARG A 188 15.10 -22.31 0.61
N ALA A 189 14.84 -21.03 0.40
CA ALA A 189 14.59 -20.51 -0.94
C ALA A 189 15.91 -20.51 -1.73
N ASN A 190 15.87 -20.90 -3.00
CA ASN A 190 17.06 -20.92 -3.85
C ASN A 190 17.51 -19.50 -4.28
N GLU A 191 18.51 -19.43 -5.15
CA GLU A 191 19.06 -18.18 -5.67
C GLU A 191 18.06 -17.33 -6.48
N TYR A 192 17.00 -17.94 -7.00
CA TYR A 192 15.90 -17.27 -7.70
C TYR A 192 14.74 -16.92 -6.76
N GLY A 193 14.88 -17.26 -5.48
CA GLY A 193 13.85 -17.03 -4.47
C GLY A 193 12.68 -18.00 -4.57
N THR A 194 12.78 -19.13 -5.26
CA THR A 194 11.74 -20.18 -5.23
C THR A 194 12.02 -21.18 -4.12
N PHE A 195 10.96 -21.72 -3.51
CA PHE A 195 11.03 -22.77 -2.50
C PHE A 195 9.94 -23.81 -2.74
N SER A 196 10.17 -25.00 -2.20
CA SER A 196 9.20 -26.10 -2.15
C SER A 196 9.25 -26.73 -0.77
N VAL A 197 8.10 -26.99 -0.17
CA VAL A 197 7.96 -27.75 1.06
C VAL A 197 7.34 -29.09 0.70
N SER A 198 8.08 -30.17 0.91
CA SER A 198 7.59 -31.51 0.59
C SER A 198 6.54 -31.97 1.59
N PRO A 199 5.63 -32.89 1.21
CA PRO A 199 4.73 -33.55 2.15
C PRO A 199 5.49 -34.21 3.31
N THR A 200 6.63 -34.83 3.03
CA THR A 200 7.49 -35.45 4.04
C THR A 200 7.99 -34.45 5.08
N ASP A 201 8.29 -33.22 4.68
CA ASP A 201 8.67 -32.17 5.62
C ASP A 201 7.47 -31.65 6.40
N LEU A 202 6.31 -31.47 5.75
CA LEU A 202 5.08 -31.05 6.42
C LEU A 202 4.65 -32.01 7.52
N HIS A 203 4.81 -33.33 7.30
CA HIS A 203 4.54 -34.38 8.30
C HIS A 203 5.46 -34.35 9.52
N LYS A 204 6.52 -33.52 9.53
CA LYS A 204 7.33 -33.29 10.73
C LYS A 204 6.68 -32.29 11.70
N LEU A 205 5.66 -31.56 11.25
CA LEU A 205 4.92 -30.61 12.08
C LEU A 205 3.79 -31.35 12.80
N ASP A 206 3.74 -31.25 14.13
CA ASP A 206 2.77 -31.99 14.96
C ASP A 206 1.30 -31.67 14.61
N GLY A 207 1.05 -30.47 14.09
CA GLY A 207 -0.30 -30.00 13.74
C GLY A 207 -0.70 -30.22 12.28
N TYR A 208 0.13 -30.87 11.46
CA TYR A 208 -0.17 -31.05 10.04
C TYR A 208 -1.20 -32.16 9.81
N LYS A 209 -2.36 -31.76 9.29
CA LYS A 209 -3.49 -32.63 8.98
C LYS A 209 -4.43 -31.95 7.97
N GLU A 210 -5.41 -32.70 7.48
CA GLU A 210 -6.51 -32.11 6.72
C GLU A 210 -7.20 -30.99 7.52
N GLU A 211 -7.67 -29.96 6.80
CA GLU A 211 -8.36 -28.80 7.36
C GLU A 211 -7.52 -27.92 8.31
N CYS A 212 -6.20 -28.11 8.35
CA CYS A 212 -5.29 -27.22 9.08
C CYS A 212 -4.91 -25.96 8.27
N GLN A 213 -4.33 -24.98 8.95
CA GLN A 213 -3.70 -23.82 8.34
C GLN A 213 -2.18 -23.98 8.42
N VAL A 214 -1.49 -23.75 7.30
CA VAL A 214 -0.03 -23.66 7.27
C VAL A 214 0.38 -22.19 7.14
N TYR A 215 1.22 -21.74 8.04
CA TYR A 215 1.75 -20.38 8.14
C TYR A 215 3.21 -20.36 7.69
N LEU A 216 3.59 -19.33 6.93
CA LEU A 216 4.95 -19.15 6.45
C LEU A 216 5.44 -17.72 6.69
N LYS A 217 6.72 -17.59 7.09
CA LYS A 217 7.49 -16.34 7.15
C LYS A 217 8.88 -16.58 6.57
N SER A 218 9.58 -15.53 6.18
CA SER A 218 10.98 -15.66 5.74
C SER A 218 11.91 -14.63 6.37
N ALA A 219 13.15 -15.06 6.61
CA ALA A 219 14.27 -14.25 7.04
C ALA A 219 15.61 -14.99 6.84
N ASP A 220 16.72 -14.38 7.21
CA ASP A 220 18.01 -15.05 7.43
C ASP A 220 17.96 -16.00 8.63
N THR A 221 17.38 -15.56 9.75
CA THR A 221 17.28 -16.30 11.01
C THR A 221 15.89 -16.14 11.63
N PHE A 222 15.45 -17.10 12.44
CA PHE A 222 14.10 -17.07 13.02
C PHE A 222 13.92 -15.90 14.01
N THR A 223 15.02 -15.45 14.61
CA THR A 223 15.07 -14.31 15.54
C THR A 223 15.33 -12.97 14.85
N SER A 224 15.33 -12.94 13.51
CA SER A 224 15.62 -11.72 12.75
C SER A 224 14.60 -10.62 13.04
N ASN A 225 15.09 -9.41 13.31
CA ASN A 225 14.25 -8.22 13.46
C ASN A 225 13.76 -7.67 12.10
N LEU A 226 14.17 -8.29 10.98
CA LEU A 226 13.78 -7.95 9.61
C LEU A 226 12.77 -8.95 9.03
N MET A 227 12.21 -9.82 9.87
CA MET A 227 11.28 -10.88 9.47
C MET A 227 10.17 -10.37 8.55
N SER A 228 9.80 -11.18 7.56
CA SER A 228 8.65 -10.88 6.72
C SER A 228 7.34 -10.92 7.51
N LEU A 229 6.27 -10.41 6.89
CA LEU A 229 4.92 -10.75 7.37
C LEU A 229 4.65 -12.25 7.25
N THR A 230 3.66 -12.72 8.00
CA THR A 230 3.09 -14.06 7.85
C THR A 230 2.23 -14.13 6.60
N THR A 231 2.40 -15.20 5.82
CA THR A 231 1.37 -15.67 4.89
C THR A 231 0.78 -16.97 5.42
N SER A 232 -0.42 -17.33 5.00
CA SER A 232 -1.06 -18.59 5.41
C SER A 232 -1.82 -19.23 4.26
N ILE A 233 -1.93 -20.56 4.28
CA ILE A 233 -2.73 -21.33 3.33
C ILE A 233 -3.49 -22.47 4.02
N PRO A 234 -4.77 -22.67 3.68
CA PRO A 234 -5.53 -23.83 4.13
C PRO A 234 -5.09 -25.10 3.42
N VAL A 235 -5.04 -26.17 4.19
CA VAL A 235 -4.92 -27.56 3.71
C VAL A 235 -6.31 -28.16 3.65
N ILE A 236 -6.71 -28.67 2.49
CA ILE A 236 -8.02 -29.31 2.31
C ILE A 236 -7.86 -30.81 2.06
N PRO A 237 -8.87 -31.64 2.39
CA PRO A 237 -8.85 -33.07 2.08
C PRO A 237 -8.64 -33.35 0.59
N VAL A 238 -8.02 -34.48 0.28
CA VAL A 238 -8.03 -35.03 -1.09
C VAL A 238 -9.44 -35.58 -1.32
N ASN A 239 -10.29 -34.83 -2.04
CA ASN A 239 -11.62 -35.34 -2.39
C ASN A 239 -11.49 -36.59 -3.27
N ASN A 240 -11.71 -37.76 -2.67
CA ASN A 240 -11.91 -39.03 -3.39
C ASN A 240 -13.31 -39.00 -4.02
N ASN A 241 -13.43 -38.47 -5.24
CA ASN A 241 -14.55 -38.82 -6.12
C ASN A 241 -14.12 -39.96 -7.04
#